data_AF-A0A1Y3UVV3-F1
#
_entry.id   AF-A0A1Y3UVV3-F1
#
_cell.length_a   1.000
_cell.length_b   1.000
_cell.length_c   1.000
_cell.angle_alpha   90.00
_cell.angle_beta   90.00
_cell.angle_gamma   90.00
#
_symmetry.space_group_name_H-M   'P 1'
#
loop_
_entity.id
_entity.type
_entity.pdbx_description
1 polymer ?
#
loop_
_entity_poly.entity_id
_entity_poly.type
_entity_poly.pdbx_seq_one_letter_code
_entity_poly.pdbx_strand_id
1 'polypeptide(L)'
;MNNSFEVIVKNEWFNTDKKLVSVVRQLRNLRQALVKFDSPEAYESYCKCYSEMNSLLRQVIKEETPNVVMCKEFNGICWILELDYLEDGDSPLELVSWPTINELKAEGIDTLIGQRVEVSRLDDALDEIDLGEELADNIISLIEG
;
A
#
# COMPACT_ATOMS: atom_id res chain seq x y z
N MET A 1 -12.90 14.94 -4.14
CA MET A 1 -13.76 14.35 -3.08
C MET A 1 -12.87 13.30 -2.47
N ASN A 2 -12.63 13.30 -1.15
CA ASN A 2 -11.86 12.22 -0.52
C ASN A 2 -12.55 10.89 -0.86
N ASN A 3 -11.97 10.12 -1.77
CA ASN A 3 -12.48 8.81 -2.17
C ASN A 3 -11.82 7.71 -1.30
N SER A 4 -11.67 8.01 -0.02
CA SER A 4 -11.30 7.04 1.00
C SER A 4 -12.54 6.51 1.69
N PHE A 5 -12.44 5.29 2.22
CA PHE A 5 -13.52 4.65 2.97
C PHE A 5 -12.95 3.76 4.07
N GLU A 6 -13.75 3.58 5.13
CA GLU A 6 -13.35 2.74 6.26
C GLU A 6 -13.72 1.27 6.01
N VAL A 7 -12.78 0.38 6.33
CA VAL A 7 -12.98 -1.07 6.25
C VAL A 7 -12.48 -1.73 7.53
N ILE A 8 -13.17 -2.79 7.95
CA ILE A 8 -12.77 -3.58 9.13
C ILE A 8 -11.67 -4.55 8.74
N VAL A 9 -10.63 -4.69 9.56
CA VAL A 9 -9.62 -5.74 9.42
C VAL A 9 -10.18 -7.06 9.96
N LYS A 10 -10.26 -8.10 9.13
CA LYS A 10 -10.73 -9.43 9.53
C LYS A 10 -9.64 -10.28 10.15
N ASN A 11 -8.46 -10.27 9.53
CA ASN A 11 -7.34 -11.10 9.91
C ASN A 11 -6.03 -10.33 9.73
N GLU A 12 -5.01 -10.79 10.46
CA GLU A 12 -3.70 -10.18 10.52
C GLU A 12 -2.63 -11.27 10.57
N TRP A 13 -1.57 -11.11 9.78
CA TRP A 13 -0.43 -12.00 9.79
C TRP A 13 0.89 -11.24 9.72
N PHE A 14 1.94 -11.90 10.17
CA PHE A 14 3.32 -11.45 10.01
C PHE A 14 4.10 -12.53 9.27
N ASN A 15 4.80 -12.15 8.22
CA ASN A 15 5.50 -13.10 7.37
C ASN A 15 6.91 -12.62 6.98
N THR A 16 7.87 -13.55 6.93
CA THR A 16 9.28 -13.27 6.61
C THR A 16 9.74 -13.89 5.30
N ASP A 17 8.81 -14.26 4.40
CA ASP A 17 9.15 -14.79 3.09
C ASP A 17 9.96 -13.76 2.31
N LYS A 18 11.16 -14.15 1.88
CA LYS A 18 12.12 -13.24 1.26
C LYS A 18 11.63 -12.71 -0.08
N LYS A 19 10.86 -13.51 -0.83
CA LYS A 19 10.34 -13.09 -2.13
C LYS A 19 9.23 -12.06 -1.92
N LEU A 20 8.29 -12.32 -1.01
CA LEU A 20 7.25 -11.36 -0.65
C LEU A 20 7.88 -10.04 -0.16
N VAL A 21 8.82 -10.10 0.78
CA VAL A 21 9.54 -8.92 1.30
C VAL A 21 10.20 -8.12 0.17
N SER A 22 10.83 -8.80 -0.80
CA SER A 22 11.47 -8.14 -1.94
C SER A 22 10.45 -7.41 -2.83
N VAL A 23 9.33 -8.06 -3.14
CA VAL A 23 8.28 -7.49 -3.99
C VAL A 23 7.60 -6.31 -3.31
N VAL A 24 7.30 -6.40 -2.01
CA VAL A 24 6.68 -5.29 -1.25
C VAL A 24 7.61 -4.07 -1.20
N ARG A 25 8.92 -4.27 -1.07
CA ARG A 25 9.91 -3.18 -1.17
C ARG A 25 9.95 -2.55 -2.56
N GLN A 26 9.89 -3.37 -3.60
CA GLN A 26 9.83 -2.88 -4.98
C GLN A 26 8.55 -2.07 -5.22
N LEU A 27 7.40 -2.56 -4.76
CA LEU A 27 6.12 -1.86 -4.85
C LEU A 27 6.18 -0.49 -4.18
N ARG A 28 6.76 -0.40 -2.97
CA ARG A 28 6.98 0.88 -2.28
C ARG A 28 7.85 1.85 -3.10
N ASN A 29 8.94 1.38 -3.69
CA ASN A 29 9.80 2.22 -4.51
C ASN A 29 9.09 2.69 -5.79
N LEU A 30 8.27 1.82 -6.40
CA LEU A 30 7.45 2.18 -7.56
C LEU A 30 6.36 3.19 -7.19
N ARG A 31 5.76 3.10 -6.00
CA ARG A 31 4.81 4.10 -5.50
C ARG A 31 5.44 5.48 -5.41
N GLN A 32 6.66 5.57 -4.86
CA GLN A 32 7.41 6.82 -4.77
C GLN A 32 7.75 7.39 -6.16
N ALA A 33 8.11 6.52 -7.10
CA ALA A 33 8.35 6.92 -8.48
C ALA A 33 7.06 7.41 -9.16
N LEU A 34 5.93 6.73 -8.93
CA LEU A 34 4.63 7.11 -9.47
C LEU A 34 4.20 8.50 -9.00
N VAL A 35 4.32 8.81 -7.71
CA VAL A 35 4.08 10.17 -7.18
C VAL A 35 4.98 11.21 -7.85
N LYS A 36 6.24 10.85 -8.10
CA LYS A 36 7.24 11.79 -8.60
C LYS A 36 7.10 12.10 -10.09
N PHE A 37 6.81 11.09 -10.90
CA PHE A 37 6.83 11.20 -12.36
C PHE A 37 5.44 11.28 -12.97
N ASP A 38 4.42 10.78 -12.27
CA ASP A 38 3.02 10.74 -12.70
C ASP A 38 2.86 10.37 -14.19
N SER A 39 3.43 9.21 -14.55
CA SER A 39 3.47 8.74 -15.94
C SER A 39 2.71 7.43 -16.11
N PRO A 40 2.12 7.17 -17.29
CA PRO A 40 1.46 5.91 -17.59
C PRO A 40 2.36 4.69 -17.39
N GLU A 41 3.65 4.81 -17.71
CA GLU A 41 4.63 3.73 -17.54
C GLU A 41 4.92 3.44 -16.06
N ALA A 42 4.97 4.48 -15.23
CA ALA A 42 5.13 4.33 -13.79
C ALA A 42 3.89 3.65 -13.18
N TYR A 43 2.69 4.04 -13.63
CA TYR A 43 1.43 3.44 -13.22
C TYR A 43 1.34 1.95 -13.62
N GLU A 44 1.65 1.64 -14.88
CA GLU A 44 1.64 0.25 -15.37
C GLU A 44 2.65 -0.62 -14.60
N SER A 45 3.84 -0.09 -14.32
CA SER A 45 4.86 -0.79 -13.56
C SER A 45 4.41 -1.05 -12.12
N TYR A 46 3.74 -0.08 -11.49
CA TYR A 46 3.16 -0.23 -10.17
C TYR A 46 2.08 -1.34 -10.17
N CYS A 47 1.13 -1.28 -11.09
CA CYS A 47 0.02 -2.25 -11.17
C CYS A 47 0.52 -3.70 -11.40
N LYS A 48 1.56 -3.87 -12.23
CA LYS A 48 2.20 -5.18 -12.43
C LYS A 48 2.82 -5.71 -11.14
N CYS A 49 3.54 -4.86 -10.41
CA CYS A 49 4.15 -5.23 -9.14
C CYS A 49 3.10 -5.53 -8.06
N TYR A 50 2.01 -4.77 -8.01
CA TYR A 50 0.88 -4.99 -7.12
C TYR A 50 0.21 -6.35 -7.38
N SER A 51 0.00 -6.69 -8.66
CA SER A 51 -0.55 -8.00 -9.06
C SER A 51 0.36 -9.17 -8.66
N GLU A 52 1.68 -9.01 -8.78
CA GLU A 52 2.65 -10.00 -8.30
C GLU A 52 2.60 -10.13 -6.77
N MET A 53 2.54 -9.02 -6.04
CA MET A 53 2.39 -9.01 -4.59
C MET A 53 1.14 -9.76 -4.17
N ASN A 54 -0.04 -9.46 -4.75
CA ASN A 54 -1.29 -10.13 -4.41
C ASN A 54 -1.22 -11.63 -4.65
N SER A 55 -0.60 -12.05 -5.75
CA SER A 55 -0.38 -13.48 -6.04
C SER A 55 0.47 -14.16 -4.97
N LEU A 56 1.53 -13.51 -4.49
CA LEU A 56 2.38 -14.04 -3.42
C LEU A 56 1.68 -14.04 -2.06
N LEU A 57 0.92 -12.99 -1.74
CA LEU A 57 0.13 -12.91 -0.51
C LEU A 57 -0.82 -14.09 -0.40
N ARG A 58 -1.56 -14.41 -1.47
CA ARG A 58 -2.47 -15.56 -1.53
C ARG A 58 -1.77 -16.90 -1.29
N GLN A 59 -0.54 -17.06 -1.78
CA GLN A 59 0.27 -18.27 -1.52
C GLN A 59 0.73 -18.36 -0.06
N VAL A 60 1.01 -17.21 0.55
CA VAL A 60 1.56 -17.11 1.90
C VAL A 60 0.50 -17.29 2.98
N ILE A 61 -0.68 -16.67 2.84
CA ILE A 61 -1.77 -16.80 3.82
C ILE A 61 -2.39 -18.20 3.83
N LYS A 62 -2.26 -18.97 2.72
CA LYS A 62 -2.78 -20.33 2.56
C LYS A 62 -4.29 -20.48 2.84
N GLU A 63 -5.02 -19.38 2.77
CA GLU A 63 -6.47 -19.31 2.93
C GLU A 63 -7.08 -18.79 1.63
N GLU A 64 -8.13 -19.46 1.16
CA GLU A 64 -8.94 -18.93 0.07
C GLU A 64 -9.85 -17.85 0.65
N THR A 65 -9.58 -16.60 0.30
CA THR A 65 -10.43 -15.47 0.66
C THR A 65 -10.80 -14.63 -0.56
N PRO A 66 -12.09 -14.26 -0.70
CA PRO A 66 -12.53 -13.29 -1.71
C PRO A 66 -12.22 -11.84 -1.29
N ASN A 67 -11.70 -11.66 -0.09
CA ASN A 67 -11.41 -10.35 0.47
C ASN A 67 -10.10 -9.77 -0.06
N VAL A 68 -10.00 -8.45 0.02
CA VAL A 68 -8.78 -7.71 -0.24
C VAL A 68 -7.73 -8.05 0.82
N VAL A 69 -6.53 -8.34 0.35
CA VAL A 69 -5.36 -8.59 1.18
C VAL A 69 -4.27 -7.60 0.79
N MET A 70 -3.66 -6.97 1.80
CA MET A 70 -2.70 -5.90 1.63
C MET A 70 -1.58 -6.05 2.63
N CYS A 71 -0.42 -5.43 2.35
CA CYS A 71 0.71 -5.57 3.25
C CYS A 71 1.67 -4.40 3.21
N LYS A 72 2.48 -4.29 4.27
CA LYS A 72 3.60 -3.36 4.39
C LYS A 72 4.81 -4.08 4.94
N GLU A 73 5.97 -3.72 4.41
CA GLU A 73 7.25 -4.22 4.93
C GLU A 73 7.80 -3.30 6.03
N PHE A 74 8.26 -3.93 7.12
CA PHE A 74 9.00 -3.28 8.19
C PHE A 74 10.09 -4.24 8.70
N ASN A 75 11.35 -3.81 8.66
CA ASN A 75 12.50 -4.57 9.18
C ASN A 75 12.60 -6.04 8.70
N GLY A 76 12.26 -6.31 7.44
CA GLY A 76 12.29 -7.64 6.83
C GLY A 76 11.08 -8.51 7.17
N ILE A 77 10.03 -7.93 7.75
CA ILE A 77 8.76 -8.59 8.05
C ILE A 77 7.67 -7.89 7.23
N CYS A 78 6.87 -8.67 6.51
CA CYS A 78 5.63 -8.19 5.93
C CYS A 78 4.51 -8.30 6.97
N TRP A 79 3.93 -7.16 7.31
CA TRP A 79 2.64 -7.07 8.00
C TRP A 79 1.54 -7.23 6.96
N ILE A 80 0.69 -8.23 7.12
CA ILE A 80 -0.37 -8.55 6.17
C ILE A 80 -1.72 -8.36 6.85
N LEU A 81 -2.63 -7.67 6.19
CA LEU A 81 -4.01 -7.45 6.63
C LEU A 81 -4.97 -8.01 5.59
N GLU A 82 -5.97 -8.77 6.04
CA GLU A 82 -7.17 -9.06 5.26
C GLU A 82 -8.28 -8.11 5.71
N LEU A 83 -8.93 -7.47 4.75
CA LEU A 83 -9.99 -6.51 4.99
C LEU A 83 -11.36 -7.11 4.73
N ASP A 84 -12.41 -6.70 5.45
CA ASP A 84 -13.80 -7.11 5.19
C ASP A 84 -14.38 -6.33 4.00
N TYR A 85 -13.71 -6.45 2.85
CA TYR A 85 -14.06 -5.82 1.58
C TYR A 85 -13.66 -6.77 0.45
N LEU A 86 -14.58 -7.02 -0.47
CA LEU A 86 -14.40 -7.96 -1.58
C LEU A 86 -13.47 -7.35 -2.64
N GLU A 87 -12.54 -8.15 -3.16
CA GLU A 87 -11.70 -7.72 -4.29
C GLU A 87 -12.57 -7.59 -5.55
N ASP A 88 -12.72 -6.37 -6.07
CA ASP A 88 -13.49 -6.06 -7.28
C ASP A 88 -12.62 -6.03 -8.55
N GLY A 89 -11.29 -5.98 -8.39
CA GLY A 89 -10.31 -6.12 -9.48
C GLY A 89 -10.10 -4.87 -10.33
N ASP A 90 -10.72 -3.74 -9.97
CA ASP A 90 -10.71 -2.52 -10.79
C ASP A 90 -9.41 -1.71 -10.62
N SER A 91 -8.98 -1.49 -9.38
CA SER A 91 -7.84 -0.62 -9.05
C SER A 91 -7.11 -1.12 -7.79
N PRO A 92 -5.77 -0.98 -7.71
CA PRO A 92 -5.05 -1.23 -6.47
C PRO A 92 -5.62 -0.43 -5.29
N LEU A 93 -5.74 -1.07 -4.13
CA LEU A 93 -6.15 -0.43 -2.89
C LEU A 93 -4.94 -0.22 -1.99
N GLU A 94 -4.88 0.95 -1.35
CA GLU A 94 -3.85 1.32 -0.39
C GLU A 94 -4.49 1.75 0.93
N LEU A 95 -3.82 1.54 2.06
CA LEU A 95 -4.20 2.26 3.29
C LEU A 95 -3.76 3.71 3.14
N VAL A 96 -4.65 4.62 3.52
CA VAL A 96 -4.33 6.05 3.61
C VAL A 96 -3.21 6.28 4.63
N SER A 97 -3.28 5.58 5.77
CA SER A 97 -2.22 5.59 6.77
C SER A 97 -2.03 4.21 7.38
N TRP A 98 -0.78 3.75 7.41
CA TRP A 98 -0.41 2.55 8.15
C TRP A 98 -0.06 2.94 9.59
N PRO A 99 -0.75 2.37 10.60
CA PRO A 99 -0.38 2.59 11.99
C PRO A 99 1.03 2.06 12.25
N THR A 100 1.73 2.69 13.18
CA THR A 100 3.00 2.22 13.70
C THR A 100 2.78 1.32 14.91
N ILE A 101 3.71 0.40 15.15
CA ILE A 101 3.70 -0.45 16.35
C ILE A 101 3.70 0.41 17.64
N ASN A 102 4.30 1.60 17.61
CA ASN A 102 4.34 2.49 18.77
C ASN A 102 2.98 3.17 19.03
N GLU A 103 2.27 3.59 17.98
CA GLU A 103 0.90 4.12 18.10
C GLU A 103 -0.03 3.05 18.66
N LEU A 104 0.02 1.83 18.09
CA LEU A 104 -0.78 0.72 18.59
C LEU A 104 -0.51 0.42 20.07
N LYS A 105 0.76 0.39 20.48
CA LYS A 105 1.13 0.19 21.89
C LYS A 105 0.65 1.32 22.80
N ALA A 106 0.72 2.57 22.35
CA ALA A 106 0.25 3.72 23.13
C ALA A 106 -1.27 3.66 23.39
N GLU A 107 -2.01 3.06 22.46
CA GLU A 107 -3.46 2.87 22.53
C GLU A 107 -3.87 1.55 23.21
N GLY A 108 -2.89 0.71 23.59
CA GLY A 108 -3.16 -0.62 24.17
C GLY A 108 -3.75 -1.61 23.16
N ILE A 109 -3.46 -1.42 21.87
CA ILE A 109 -3.89 -2.29 20.78
C ILE A 109 -2.76 -3.26 20.43
N ASP A 110 -3.00 -4.54 20.64
CA ASP A 110 -2.02 -5.60 20.33
C ASP A 110 -2.20 -6.21 18.92
N THR A 111 -3.35 -5.97 18.28
CA THR A 111 -3.71 -6.49 16.96
C THR A 111 -4.67 -5.54 16.26
N LEU A 112 -4.58 -5.46 14.93
CA LEU A 112 -5.55 -4.71 14.13
C LEU A 112 -6.85 -5.47 13.87
N ILE A 113 -6.95 -6.74 14.23
CA ILE A 113 -8.19 -7.52 14.01
C ILE A 113 -9.38 -6.82 14.69
N GLY A 114 -10.44 -6.58 13.92
CA GLY A 114 -11.64 -5.87 14.35
C GLY A 114 -11.54 -4.34 14.37
N GLN A 115 -10.36 -3.78 14.11
CA GLN A 115 -10.16 -2.34 13.98
C GLN A 115 -10.61 -1.85 12.61
N ARG A 116 -10.98 -0.56 12.54
CA ARG A 116 -11.25 0.13 11.28
C ARG A 116 -9.97 0.75 10.74
N VAL A 117 -9.73 0.58 9.45
CA VAL A 117 -8.66 1.24 8.72
C VAL A 117 -9.25 2.02 7.55
N GLU A 118 -8.61 3.12 7.21
CA GLU A 118 -8.99 3.94 6.06
C GLU A 118 -8.21 3.49 4.82
N VAL A 119 -8.94 3.20 3.74
CA VAL A 119 -8.36 2.78 2.46
C VAL A 119 -8.80 3.71 1.34
N SER A 120 -7.96 3.83 0.32
CA SER A 120 -8.24 4.57 -0.90
C SER A 120 -7.89 3.74 -2.13
N ARG A 121 -8.59 4.00 -3.24
CA ARG A 121 -8.15 3.48 -4.55
C ARG A 121 -6.94 4.27 -5.03
N LEU A 122 -6.04 3.60 -5.74
CA LEU A 122 -4.82 4.25 -6.23
C LEU A 122 -5.15 5.41 -7.18
N ASP A 123 -6.09 5.22 -8.10
CA ASP A 123 -6.43 6.24 -9.11
C ASP A 123 -6.93 7.52 -8.45
N ASP A 124 -7.81 7.37 -7.46
CA ASP A 124 -8.30 8.48 -6.65
C ASP A 124 -7.18 9.19 -5.88
N ALA A 125 -6.23 8.41 -5.33
CA ALA A 125 -5.09 8.93 -4.59
C ALA A 125 -4.05 9.63 -5.48
N LEU A 126 -4.08 9.42 -6.81
CA LEU A 126 -3.23 10.13 -7.78
C LEU A 126 -3.90 11.42 -8.25
N ASP A 127 -5.22 11.40 -8.48
CA ASP A 127 -5.99 12.58 -8.88
C ASP A 127 -5.98 13.70 -7.82
N GLU A 128 -5.77 13.36 -6.54
CA GLU A 128 -5.62 14.34 -5.45
C GLU A 128 -4.22 14.95 -5.32
N ILE A 129 -3.22 14.40 -6.03
CA ILE A 129 -1.88 15.00 -6.11
C ILE A 129 -1.95 16.12 -7.15
N ASP A 130 -2.64 17.21 -6.80
CA ASP A 130 -2.49 18.49 -7.49
C ASP A 130 -1.01 18.87 -7.35
N LEU A 131 -0.22 18.64 -8.40
CA LEU A 131 1.19 19.00 -8.49
C LEU A 131 1.29 20.53 -8.49
N GLY A 132 1.07 21.13 -7.32
CA GLY A 132 1.34 22.52 -7.07
C GLY A 132 2.77 22.83 -7.51
N GLU A 133 2.91 23.86 -8.33
CA GLU A 133 4.09 24.29 -9.07
C GLU A 133 5.40 24.47 -8.24
N GLU A 134 5.40 24.22 -6.92
CA GLU A 134 6.53 24.43 -6.03
C GLU A 134 7.63 23.34 -6.07
N LEU A 135 7.38 22.15 -6.62
CA LEU A 135 8.41 21.10 -6.65
C LEU A 135 9.34 21.15 -7.88
N ALA A 136 8.92 21.85 -8.95
CA ALA A 136 9.70 21.96 -10.18
C ALA A 136 10.98 22.81 -9.98
N ASP A 137 10.91 23.88 -9.18
CA ASP A 137 12.03 24.80 -9.00
C ASP A 137 13.17 24.21 -8.16
N ASN A 138 12.88 23.29 -7.24
CA ASN A 138 13.92 22.70 -6.38
C ASN A 138 14.74 21.60 -7.08
N ILE A 139 14.24 21.02 -8.19
CA ILE A 139 14.96 19.94 -8.90
C ILE A 139 15.93 20.51 -9.94
N ILE A 140 15.63 21.65 -10.57
CA ILE A 140 16.55 22.30 -11.53
C ILE A 140 17.86 22.70 -10.82
N SER A 141 17.80 23.18 -9.57
CA SER A 141 19.00 23.52 -8.79
C SER A 141 19.88 22.32 -8.37
N LEU A 142 19.36 21.08 -8.45
CA LEU A 142 20.08 19.86 -8.08
C LEU A 142 20.67 19.12 -9.29
N ILE A 143 20.26 19.48 -10.51
CA ILE A 143 20.77 18.89 -11.76
C ILE A 143 21.88 19.78 -12.37
N GLU A 144 21.89 21.07 -12.05
CA GLU A 144 22.92 22.03 -12.53
C GLU A 144 24.07 22.29 -11.52
N GLY A 145 24.17 21.50 -10.44
CA GLY A 145 25.18 21.63 -9.38
C GLY A 145 26.19 20.49 -9.32
#